data_AF-A0AA95HIX4-F1
#
_entry.id   AF-A0AA95HIX4-F1
#
_cell.length_a   1.000
_cell.length_b   1.000
_cell.length_c   1.000
_cell.angle_alpha   90.00
_cell.angle_beta   90.00
_cell.angle_gamma   90.00
#
_symmetry.space_group_name_H-M   'P 1'
#
loop_
_entity.id
_entity.type
_entity.pdbx_description
1 polymer ?
#
loop_
_entity_poly.entity_id
_entity_poly.type
_entity_poly.pdbx_seq_one_letter_code
_entity_poly.pdbx_strand_id
1 'polypeptide(L)'
;MDKVNSAKEMGSIYAGVLMFYVPVLYAIRTRFLKRTKLGIFFWLAEYLFPVLLSFLLANIEPISISQMLLSVVCVYCFYEIGYIQNDCETIKKEENPTLRLSEDELKIYERNKWNIYMTRGVLGILFSMYYIQQGIPSCILLPVLWGIIPLYLLYNSMRNRLNQYLVLFLMIYRYGVPFLLYTHFSWNCYLLLLIIISYPIPTFIQICAKEKRGRCEKWALFFVGSYNKRELFRLKFYLLLIVGVGVLAFLNQVHLYYVILPIYFFLFRIGSYSMRKIL
;
A
#
# COMPACT_ATOMS: atom_id res chain seq x y z
N MET A 1 21.21 4.57 38.42
CA MET A 1 20.66 5.21 37.20
C MET A 1 20.01 4.16 36.28
N ASP A 2 19.49 3.05 36.85
CA ASP A 2 19.45 1.75 36.14
C ASP A 2 18.04 1.21 35.88
N LYS A 3 17.03 1.66 36.64
CA LYS A 3 15.63 1.23 36.42
C LYS A 3 14.98 1.88 35.20
N VAL A 4 15.34 3.13 34.90
CA VAL A 4 14.78 3.88 33.76
C VAL A 4 15.33 3.36 32.44
N ASN A 5 16.63 3.04 32.36
CA ASN A 5 17.23 2.44 31.17
C ASN A 5 16.75 1.00 30.95
N SER A 6 16.63 0.20 32.01
CA SER A 6 16.06 -1.15 31.98
C SER A 6 14.61 -1.17 31.47
N ALA A 7 13.73 -0.29 31.96
CA ALA A 7 12.35 -0.20 31.49
C ALA A 7 12.24 0.27 30.03
N LYS A 8 13.16 1.14 29.59
CA LYS A 8 13.23 1.64 28.20
C LYS A 8 13.73 0.56 27.24
N GLU A 9 14.70 -0.24 27.65
CA GLU A 9 15.16 -1.43 26.93
C GLU A 9 14.06 -2.49 26.83
N MET A 10 13.41 -2.81 27.95
CA MET A 10 12.31 -3.79 27.96
C MET A 10 11.16 -3.34 27.07
N GLY A 11 10.75 -2.07 27.16
CA GLY A 11 9.72 -1.49 26.29
C GLY A 11 10.10 -1.49 24.80
N SER A 12 11.37 -1.26 24.47
CA SER A 12 11.90 -1.35 23.11
C SER A 12 11.86 -2.79 22.56
N ILE A 13 12.18 -3.78 23.40
CA ILE A 13 12.14 -5.21 23.06
C ILE A 13 10.69 -5.67 22.84
N TYR A 14 9.75 -5.33 23.75
CA TYR A 14 8.34 -5.69 23.59
C TYR A 14 7.71 -5.04 22.35
N ALA A 15 8.02 -3.77 22.09
CA ALA A 15 7.60 -3.10 20.86
C ALA A 15 8.23 -3.76 19.60
N GLY A 16 9.45 -4.28 19.72
CA GLY A 16 10.15 -5.05 18.68
C GLY A 16 9.48 -6.38 18.35
N VAL A 17 8.96 -7.09 19.36
CA VAL A 17 8.22 -8.33 19.16
C VAL A 17 6.85 -8.05 18.56
N LEU A 18 6.07 -7.15 19.17
CA LEU A 18 4.67 -6.91 18.82
C LEU A 18 4.47 -6.53 17.35
N MET A 19 5.42 -5.78 16.77
CA MET A 19 5.31 -5.32 15.38
C MET A 19 5.19 -6.44 14.35
N PHE A 20 5.73 -7.64 14.62
CA PHE A 20 5.63 -8.76 13.71
C PHE A 20 4.23 -9.41 13.73
N TYR A 21 3.54 -9.35 14.87
CA TYR A 21 2.28 -10.06 15.08
C TYR A 21 1.05 -9.21 14.76
N VAL A 22 1.07 -7.93 15.14
CA VAL A 22 -0.08 -7.04 14.96
C VAL A 22 -0.02 -6.39 13.57
N PRO A 23 -1.08 -6.55 12.74
CA PRO A 23 -1.15 -5.89 11.44
C PRO A 23 -0.95 -4.37 11.53
N VAL A 24 -0.40 -3.79 10.47
CA VAL A 24 -0.09 -2.34 10.31
C VAL A 24 1.15 -1.88 11.10
N LEU A 25 1.46 -2.46 12.25
CA LEU A 25 2.58 -2.02 13.08
C LEU A 25 3.93 -2.23 12.40
N TYR A 26 4.11 -3.33 11.66
CA TYR A 26 5.34 -3.59 10.94
C TYR A 26 5.64 -2.51 9.90
N ALA A 27 4.62 -2.13 9.11
CA ALA A 27 4.74 -1.09 8.11
C ALA A 27 4.97 0.29 8.74
N ILE A 28 4.32 0.61 9.86
CA ILE A 28 4.56 1.87 10.58
C ILE A 28 6.04 1.98 10.98
N ARG A 29 6.61 0.95 11.60
CA ARG A 29 7.99 0.97 12.09
C ARG A 29 9.01 0.95 10.94
N THR A 30 8.84 0.05 9.97
CA THR A 30 9.89 -0.22 8.96
C THR A 30 9.77 0.61 7.68
N ARG A 31 8.57 1.12 7.36
CA ARG A 31 8.32 1.86 6.11
C ARG A 31 8.03 3.34 6.35
N PHE A 32 7.15 3.66 7.29
CA PHE A 32 6.68 5.03 7.43
C PHE A 32 7.67 5.85 8.25
N LEU A 33 7.94 5.44 9.50
CA LEU A 33 8.79 6.19 10.41
C LEU A 33 10.27 6.22 9.98
N LYS A 34 10.77 5.15 9.35
CA LYS A 34 12.15 5.13 8.83
C LYS A 34 12.38 5.97 7.58
N ARG A 35 11.32 6.33 6.82
CA ARG A 35 11.47 7.11 5.58
C ARG A 35 11.69 8.60 5.86
N THR A 36 10.88 9.17 6.77
CA THR A 36 10.99 10.56 7.25
C THR A 36 10.23 10.67 8.58
N LYS A 37 10.52 11.71 9.39
CA LYS A 37 9.71 12.03 10.59
C LYS A 37 8.22 12.23 10.27
N LEU A 38 7.90 12.64 9.04
CA LEU A 38 6.53 12.83 8.53
C LEU A 38 6.00 11.62 7.76
N GLY A 39 6.66 10.46 7.81
CA GLY A 39 6.31 9.35 6.93
C GLY A 39 4.92 8.76 7.19
N ILE A 40 4.41 8.85 8.43
CA ILE A 40 3.01 8.50 8.75
C ILE A 40 2.05 9.46 8.05
N PHE A 41 2.31 10.77 8.08
CA PHE A 41 1.50 11.76 7.37
C PHE A 41 1.44 11.47 5.86
N PHE A 42 2.59 11.18 5.25
CA PHE A 42 2.63 10.80 3.84
C PHE A 42 1.88 9.49 3.57
N TRP A 43 1.95 8.50 4.47
CA TRP A 43 1.16 7.29 4.33
C TRP A 43 -0.34 7.54 4.44
N LEU A 44 -0.77 8.34 5.42
CA LEU A 44 -2.16 8.74 5.57
C LEU A 44 -2.66 9.44 4.31
N ALA A 45 -1.89 10.42 3.81
CA ALA A 45 -2.29 11.24 2.68
C ALA A 45 -2.20 10.52 1.33
N GLU A 46 -1.19 9.66 1.11
CA GLU A 46 -1.03 8.94 -0.15
C GLU A 46 -1.92 7.70 -0.24
N TYR A 47 -2.20 7.07 0.89
CA TYR A 47 -2.89 5.77 0.93
C TYR A 47 -4.19 5.81 1.73
N LEU A 48 -4.15 6.04 3.04
CA LEU A 48 -5.32 5.80 3.89
C LEU A 48 -6.49 6.70 3.52
N PHE A 49 -6.28 8.02 3.44
CA PHE A 49 -7.33 8.97 3.10
C PHE A 49 -7.94 8.73 1.71
N PRO A 50 -7.18 8.52 0.63
CA PRO A 50 -7.77 8.14 -0.66
C PRO A 50 -8.63 6.88 -0.63
N VAL A 51 -8.22 5.86 0.14
CA VAL A 51 -8.98 4.61 0.27
C VAL A 51 -10.26 4.84 1.07
N LEU A 52 -10.20 5.57 2.19
CA LEU A 52 -11.40 5.90 2.96
C LEU A 52 -12.34 6.84 2.18
N LEU A 53 -11.79 7.79 1.44
CA LEU A 53 -12.54 8.67 0.54
C LEU A 53 -13.26 7.86 -0.54
N SER A 54 -12.61 6.86 -1.13
CA SER A 54 -13.28 6.03 -2.14
C SER A 54 -14.43 5.20 -1.56
N PHE A 55 -14.35 4.81 -0.29
CA PHE A 55 -15.48 4.14 0.39
C PHE A 55 -16.68 5.07 0.53
N LEU A 56 -16.44 6.35 0.88
CA LEU A 56 -17.50 7.36 0.95
C LEU A 56 -18.09 7.64 -0.44
N LEU A 57 -17.25 7.74 -1.47
CA LEU A 57 -17.70 7.93 -2.85
C LEU A 57 -18.45 6.71 -3.41
N ALA A 58 -18.24 5.51 -2.85
CA ALA A 58 -19.05 4.34 -3.22
C ALA A 58 -20.52 4.49 -2.80
N ASN A 59 -20.81 5.43 -1.88
CA ASN A 59 -22.13 5.77 -1.38
C ASN A 59 -22.95 4.55 -0.90
N ILE A 60 -22.27 3.63 -0.19
CA ILE A 60 -22.91 2.44 0.37
C ILE A 60 -23.42 2.81 1.76
N GLU A 61 -24.74 2.79 1.92
CA GLU A 61 -25.41 2.98 3.20
C GLU A 61 -25.80 1.63 3.82
N PRO A 62 -25.67 1.49 5.16
CA PRO A 62 -25.09 2.46 6.10
C PRO A 62 -23.56 2.48 6.04
N ILE A 63 -22.96 3.67 6.18
CA ILE A 63 -21.49 3.80 6.28
C ILE A 63 -21.02 3.20 7.60
N SER A 64 -20.14 2.20 7.53
CA SER A 64 -19.57 1.52 8.69
C SER A 64 -18.08 1.79 8.83
N ILE A 65 -17.70 2.74 9.71
CA ILE A 65 -16.29 3.10 9.96
C ILE A 65 -15.48 1.88 10.42
N SER A 66 -16.08 1.01 11.26
CA SER A 66 -15.42 -0.21 11.72
C SER A 66 -15.09 -1.15 10.55
N GLN A 67 -16.00 -1.32 9.60
CA GLN A 67 -15.78 -2.13 8.41
C GLN A 67 -14.75 -1.50 7.45
N MET A 68 -14.78 -0.17 7.30
CA MET A 68 -13.77 0.58 6.54
C MET A 68 -12.37 0.29 7.10
N LEU A 69 -12.17 0.46 8.40
CA LEU A 69 -10.88 0.23 9.06
C LEU A 69 -10.49 -1.25 9.02
N LEU A 70 -11.44 -2.16 9.25
CA LEU A 70 -11.22 -3.60 9.21
C LEU A 70 -10.73 -4.06 7.83
N SER A 71 -11.29 -3.51 6.74
CA SER A 71 -10.85 -3.85 5.37
C SER A 71 -9.38 -3.49 5.12
N VAL A 72 -8.91 -2.36 5.67
CA VAL A 72 -7.52 -1.93 5.57
C VAL A 72 -6.61 -2.82 6.42
N VAL A 73 -7.00 -3.07 7.68
CA VAL A 73 -6.25 -3.94 8.61
C VAL A 73 -6.11 -5.35 8.03
N CYS A 74 -7.18 -5.88 7.43
CA CYS A 74 -7.22 -7.18 6.79
C CYS A 74 -6.18 -7.28 5.67
N VAL A 75 -6.14 -6.31 4.76
CA VAL A 75 -5.13 -6.28 3.68
C VAL A 75 -3.71 -6.13 4.23
N TYR A 76 -3.51 -5.32 5.27
CA TYR A 76 -2.20 -5.18 5.92
C TYR A 76 -1.73 -6.45 6.62
N CYS A 77 -2.65 -7.29 7.10
CA CYS A 77 -2.30 -8.57 7.70
C CYS A 77 -1.45 -9.41 6.74
N PHE A 78 -1.87 -9.49 5.47
CA PHE A 78 -1.18 -10.25 4.42
C PHE A 78 -0.08 -9.44 3.72
N TYR A 79 -0.31 -8.16 3.48
CA TYR A 79 0.67 -7.29 2.80
C TYR A 79 1.99 -7.22 3.56
N GLU A 80 1.93 -7.22 4.89
CA GLU A 80 3.13 -7.20 5.74
C GLU A 80 3.89 -8.53 5.77
N ILE A 81 3.25 -9.68 5.48
CA ILE A 81 3.96 -10.97 5.32
C ILE A 81 5.03 -10.82 4.24
N GLY A 82 4.67 -10.24 3.10
CA GLY A 82 5.59 -9.99 2.01
C GLY A 82 6.72 -9.03 2.37
N TYR A 83 6.45 -8.04 3.21
CA TYR A 83 7.47 -7.12 3.73
C TYR A 83 8.41 -7.79 4.73
N ILE A 84 7.89 -8.55 5.67
CA ILE A 84 8.67 -9.31 6.65
C ILE A 84 9.60 -10.28 5.90
N GLN A 85 9.07 -11.04 4.94
CA GLN A 85 9.89 -11.93 4.13
C GLN A 85 10.95 -11.17 3.30
N ASN A 86 10.60 -10.01 2.74
CA ASN A 86 11.56 -9.19 2.00
C ASN A 86 12.67 -8.65 2.90
N ASP A 87 12.37 -8.29 4.13
CA ASP A 87 13.31 -7.61 5.02
C ASP A 87 14.10 -8.58 5.92
N CYS A 88 13.64 -9.81 6.07
CA CYS A 88 14.32 -10.82 6.89
C CYS A 88 14.97 -11.94 6.05
N GLU A 89 14.28 -12.50 5.06
CA GLU A 89 14.76 -13.69 4.33
C GLU A 89 15.43 -13.33 3.01
N THR A 90 14.81 -12.41 2.29
CA THR A 90 15.26 -12.02 0.97
C THR A 90 16.62 -11.32 1.01
N ILE A 91 16.81 -10.42 1.98
CA ILE A 91 18.07 -9.65 2.11
C ILE A 91 19.30 -10.54 2.22
N LYS A 92 19.16 -11.77 2.75
CA LYS A 92 20.24 -12.75 2.89
C LYS A 92 20.80 -13.20 1.54
N LYS A 93 20.06 -13.00 0.45
CA LYS A 93 20.42 -13.35 -0.93
C LYS A 93 20.91 -12.15 -1.74
N GLU A 94 20.95 -10.97 -1.15
CA GLU A 94 21.34 -9.73 -1.84
C GLU A 94 22.84 -9.44 -1.64
N GLU A 95 23.52 -9.02 -2.70
CA GLU A 95 24.93 -8.57 -2.60
C GLU A 95 25.06 -7.32 -1.70
N ASN A 96 24.08 -6.41 -1.78
CA ASN A 96 24.00 -5.19 -1.00
C ASN A 96 22.63 -5.10 -0.33
N PRO A 97 22.46 -5.69 0.87
CA PRO A 97 21.16 -5.83 1.51
C PRO A 97 20.57 -4.48 1.93
N THR A 98 19.29 -4.27 1.64
CA THR A 98 18.57 -3.08 2.15
C THR A 98 18.11 -3.32 3.59
N LEU A 99 18.98 -3.00 4.55
CA LEU A 99 18.70 -3.22 5.97
C LEU A 99 17.65 -2.24 6.50
N ARG A 100 16.52 -2.78 6.98
CA ARG A 100 15.41 -2.02 7.57
C ARG A 100 15.10 -2.41 9.00
N LEU A 101 15.65 -3.52 9.48
CA LEU A 101 15.57 -3.97 10.85
C LEU A 101 16.92 -3.82 11.54
N SER A 102 16.94 -3.68 12.86
CA SER A 102 18.16 -3.82 13.66
C SER A 102 18.55 -5.29 13.79
N GLU A 103 19.78 -5.56 14.21
CA GLU A 103 20.25 -6.93 14.44
C GLU A 103 19.41 -7.67 15.49
N ASP A 104 19.01 -7.00 16.57
CA ASP A 104 18.18 -7.61 17.62
C ASP A 104 16.77 -7.94 17.11
N GLU A 105 16.19 -7.09 16.27
CA GLU A 105 14.90 -7.37 15.62
C GLU A 105 15.00 -8.58 14.68
N LEU A 106 16.12 -8.73 13.96
CA LEU A 106 16.39 -9.90 13.12
C LEU A 106 16.56 -11.18 13.95
N LYS A 107 17.27 -11.11 15.09
CA LYS A 107 17.39 -12.25 16.03
C LYS A 107 16.03 -12.66 16.59
N ILE A 108 15.19 -11.70 16.97
CA ILE A 108 13.81 -11.95 17.42
C ILE A 108 13.01 -12.65 16.32
N TYR A 109 13.10 -12.17 15.08
CA TYR A 109 12.46 -12.80 13.93
C TYR A 109 12.93 -14.25 13.74
N GLU A 110 14.24 -14.52 13.69
CA GLU A 110 14.76 -15.88 13.46
C GLU A 110 14.27 -16.88 14.51
N ARG A 111 14.21 -16.45 15.78
CA ARG A 111 13.71 -17.28 16.88
C ARG A 111 12.20 -17.59 16.76
N ASN A 112 11.42 -16.73 16.10
CA ASN A 112 9.95 -16.76 16.14
C ASN A 112 9.26 -16.87 14.78
N LYS A 113 9.99 -16.98 13.66
CA LYS A 113 9.43 -16.85 12.30
C LYS A 113 8.19 -17.71 12.04
N TRP A 114 8.18 -18.96 12.48
CA TRP A 114 7.03 -19.85 12.34
C TRP A 114 5.81 -19.32 13.08
N ASN A 115 5.98 -18.87 14.33
CA ASN A 115 4.90 -18.28 15.13
C ASN A 115 4.37 -16.99 14.50
N ILE A 116 5.24 -16.17 13.93
CA ILE A 116 4.84 -14.93 13.23
C ILE A 116 3.94 -15.28 12.05
N TYR A 117 4.38 -16.16 11.14
CA TYR A 117 3.58 -16.53 9.96
C TYR A 117 2.30 -17.29 10.34
N MET A 118 2.34 -18.17 11.34
CA MET A 118 1.15 -18.87 11.83
C MET A 118 0.12 -17.91 12.41
N THR A 119 0.55 -16.92 13.21
CA THR A 119 -0.38 -15.93 13.76
C THR A 119 -1.04 -15.11 12.66
N ARG A 120 -0.26 -14.66 11.65
CA ARG A 120 -0.82 -13.94 10.48
C ARG A 120 -1.77 -14.82 9.67
N GLY A 121 -1.47 -16.12 9.55
CA GLY A 121 -2.34 -17.10 8.90
C GLY A 121 -3.66 -17.27 9.64
N VAL A 122 -3.64 -17.46 10.96
CA VAL A 122 -4.84 -17.55 11.81
C VAL A 122 -5.69 -16.28 11.71
N LEU A 123 -5.07 -15.09 11.83
CA LEU A 123 -5.77 -13.81 11.64
C LEU A 123 -6.41 -13.73 10.24
N GLY A 124 -5.68 -14.16 9.20
CA GLY A 124 -6.19 -14.23 7.84
C GLY A 124 -7.42 -15.13 7.67
N ILE A 125 -7.42 -16.28 8.34
CA ILE A 125 -8.57 -17.19 8.35
C ILE A 125 -9.76 -16.53 9.06
N LEU A 126 -9.53 -15.91 10.23
CA LEU A 126 -10.58 -15.21 10.99
C LEU A 126 -11.20 -14.07 10.17
N PHE A 127 -10.39 -13.27 9.47
CA PHE A 127 -10.91 -12.25 8.56
C PHE A 127 -11.70 -12.85 7.40
N SER A 128 -11.23 -13.97 6.84
CA SER A 128 -11.94 -14.66 5.76
C SER A 128 -13.32 -15.14 6.24
N MET A 129 -13.39 -15.75 7.41
CA MET A 129 -14.65 -16.20 8.03
C MET A 129 -15.62 -15.04 8.25
N TYR A 130 -15.13 -13.91 8.79
CA TYR A 130 -15.94 -12.71 8.98
C TYR A 130 -16.56 -12.23 7.67
N TYR A 131 -15.77 -12.08 6.59
CA TYR A 131 -16.30 -11.58 5.31
C TYR A 131 -17.21 -12.59 4.59
N ILE A 132 -17.00 -13.90 4.77
CA ILE A 132 -17.94 -14.93 4.31
C ILE A 132 -19.28 -14.80 5.03
N GLN A 133 -19.27 -14.56 6.36
CA GLN A 133 -20.49 -14.33 7.13
C GLN A 133 -21.23 -13.06 6.68
N GLN A 134 -20.51 -12.04 6.21
CA GLN A 134 -21.10 -10.86 5.58
C GLN A 134 -21.61 -11.09 4.15
N GLY A 135 -21.61 -12.35 3.66
CA GLY A 135 -22.20 -12.73 2.39
C GLY A 135 -21.26 -12.72 1.18
N ILE A 136 -19.95 -12.48 1.37
CA ILE A 136 -19.00 -12.56 0.25
C ILE A 136 -18.72 -14.04 -0.09
N PRO A 137 -18.94 -14.50 -1.33
CA PRO A 137 -18.67 -15.88 -1.71
C PRO A 137 -17.20 -16.28 -1.51
N SER A 138 -16.95 -17.44 -0.90
CA SER A 138 -15.60 -17.92 -0.61
C SER A 138 -14.74 -18.09 -1.87
N CYS A 139 -15.35 -18.51 -2.98
CA CYS A 139 -14.68 -18.66 -4.28
C CYS A 139 -14.14 -17.34 -4.85
N ILE A 140 -14.71 -16.20 -4.45
CA ILE A 140 -14.24 -14.85 -4.83
C ILE A 140 -13.28 -14.32 -3.76
N LEU A 141 -13.67 -14.43 -2.48
CA LEU A 141 -12.92 -13.87 -1.37
C LEU A 141 -11.51 -14.46 -1.26
N LEU A 142 -11.39 -15.79 -1.33
CA LEU A 142 -10.11 -16.45 -1.06
C LEU A 142 -9.02 -16.06 -2.07
N PRO A 143 -9.26 -16.09 -3.40
CA PRO A 143 -8.29 -15.56 -4.37
C PRO A 143 -7.96 -14.08 -4.16
N VAL A 144 -8.97 -13.26 -3.84
CA VAL A 144 -8.83 -11.80 -3.71
C VAL A 144 -8.19 -11.37 -2.41
N LEU A 145 -8.17 -12.19 -1.37
CA LEU A 145 -7.53 -11.87 -0.10
C LEU A 145 -6.17 -12.56 0.06
N TRP A 146 -6.08 -13.84 -0.30
CA TRP A 146 -4.87 -14.64 -0.13
C TRP A 146 -3.92 -14.57 -1.33
N GLY A 147 -4.41 -14.20 -2.51
CA GLY A 147 -3.61 -14.09 -3.74
C GLY A 147 -2.43 -13.12 -3.65
N ILE A 148 -2.40 -12.22 -2.67
CA ILE A 148 -1.25 -11.35 -2.44
C ILE A 148 -0.01 -12.10 -1.95
N ILE A 149 -0.18 -13.22 -1.25
CA ILE A 149 0.93 -14.04 -0.76
C ILE A 149 1.74 -14.60 -1.93
N PRO A 150 1.17 -15.39 -2.87
CA PRO A 150 1.94 -15.88 -4.01
C PRO A 150 2.48 -14.74 -4.89
N LEU A 151 1.77 -13.62 -5.01
CA LEU A 151 2.28 -12.43 -5.70
C LEU A 151 3.54 -11.87 -5.03
N TYR A 152 3.55 -11.78 -3.70
CA TYR A 152 4.74 -11.37 -2.94
C TYR A 152 5.86 -12.38 -3.01
N LEU A 153 5.57 -13.69 -3.00
CA LEU A 153 6.58 -14.73 -3.18
C LEU A 153 7.27 -14.60 -4.53
N LEU A 154 6.50 -14.36 -5.60
CA LEU A 154 7.03 -14.11 -6.94
C LEU A 154 7.82 -12.80 -7.01
N TYR A 155 7.32 -11.73 -6.39
CA TYR A 155 8.05 -10.46 -6.28
C TYR A 155 9.38 -10.63 -5.54
N ASN A 156 9.38 -11.38 -4.44
CA ASN A 156 10.55 -11.60 -3.60
C ASN A 156 11.56 -12.58 -4.22
N SER A 157 11.13 -13.48 -5.11
CA SER A 157 12.06 -14.35 -5.84
C SER A 157 12.80 -13.61 -6.97
N MET A 158 12.17 -12.60 -7.57
CA MET A 158 12.76 -11.85 -8.69
C MET A 158 13.58 -10.63 -8.24
N ARG A 159 14.88 -10.65 -8.54
CA ARG A 159 15.80 -9.51 -8.30
C ARG A 159 16.07 -8.65 -9.53
N ASN A 160 15.58 -9.06 -10.70
CA ASN A 160 15.76 -8.32 -11.94
C ASN A 160 14.75 -7.15 -12.07
N ARG A 161 14.73 -6.49 -13.23
CA ARG A 161 13.85 -5.35 -13.50
C ARG A 161 12.37 -5.73 -13.61
N LEU A 162 12.05 -6.98 -13.95
CA LEU A 162 10.65 -7.44 -14.08
C LEU A 162 9.89 -7.32 -12.76
N ASN A 163 10.59 -7.35 -11.63
CA ASN A 163 9.95 -7.16 -10.32
C ASN A 163 9.29 -5.76 -10.19
N GLN A 164 9.69 -4.75 -10.98
CA GLN A 164 9.06 -3.43 -10.99
C GLN A 164 7.61 -3.52 -11.48
N TYR A 165 7.33 -4.41 -12.44
CA TYR A 165 5.97 -4.65 -12.94
C TYR A 165 5.10 -5.31 -11.87
N LEU A 166 5.66 -6.18 -11.05
CA LEU A 166 4.94 -6.76 -9.91
C LEU A 166 4.60 -5.73 -8.84
N VAL A 167 5.36 -4.64 -8.72
CA VAL A 167 4.99 -3.54 -7.82
C VAL A 167 3.65 -2.92 -8.21
N LEU A 168 3.32 -2.84 -9.51
CA LEU A 168 2.01 -2.36 -9.94
C LEU A 168 0.89 -3.24 -9.38
N PHE A 169 0.99 -4.56 -9.55
CA PHE A 169 0.00 -5.50 -9.05
C PHE A 169 -0.13 -5.46 -7.52
N LEU A 170 0.99 -5.35 -6.81
CA LEU A 170 0.99 -5.18 -5.35
C LEU A 170 0.31 -3.87 -4.92
N MET A 171 0.48 -2.78 -5.67
CA MET A 171 -0.23 -1.52 -5.42
C MET A 171 -1.72 -1.64 -5.75
N ILE A 172 -2.09 -2.26 -6.87
CA ILE A 172 -3.49 -2.53 -7.21
C ILE A 172 -4.16 -3.32 -6.09
N TYR A 173 -3.50 -4.36 -5.57
CA TYR A 173 -4.03 -5.15 -4.46
C TYR A 173 -4.25 -4.28 -3.21
N ARG A 174 -3.22 -3.51 -2.84
CA ARG A 174 -3.25 -2.68 -1.62
C ARG A 174 -4.35 -1.61 -1.64
N TYR A 175 -4.66 -1.03 -2.80
CA TYR A 175 -5.69 0.00 -2.95
C TYR A 175 -7.07 -0.56 -3.31
N GLY A 176 -7.12 -1.62 -4.11
CA GLY A 176 -8.35 -2.19 -4.63
C GLY A 176 -9.03 -3.17 -3.69
N VAL A 177 -8.27 -4.03 -2.98
CA VAL A 177 -8.87 -5.05 -2.12
C VAL A 177 -9.62 -4.47 -0.92
N PRO A 178 -9.13 -3.44 -0.20
CA PRO A 178 -9.92 -2.82 0.86
C PRO A 178 -11.28 -2.31 0.34
N PHE A 179 -11.30 -1.73 -0.87
CA PHE A 179 -12.52 -1.30 -1.55
C PHE A 179 -13.45 -2.46 -1.83
N LEU A 180 -12.97 -3.53 -2.47
CA LEU A 180 -13.78 -4.71 -2.77
C LEU A 180 -14.37 -5.36 -1.51
N LEU A 181 -13.60 -5.42 -0.42
CA LEU A 181 -14.05 -5.95 0.87
C LEU A 181 -15.11 -5.05 1.53
N TYR A 182 -14.92 -3.72 1.48
CA TYR A 182 -15.89 -2.76 2.02
C TYR A 182 -17.19 -2.79 1.22
N THR A 183 -17.12 -2.84 -0.11
CA THR A 183 -18.29 -2.82 -0.97
C THR A 183 -18.95 -4.19 -1.16
N HIS A 184 -18.49 -5.24 -0.46
CA HIS A 184 -18.92 -6.62 -0.66
C HIS A 184 -18.95 -7.05 -2.13
N PHE A 185 -17.97 -6.59 -2.92
CA PHE A 185 -17.91 -6.83 -4.37
C PHE A 185 -19.13 -6.32 -5.16
N SER A 186 -19.87 -5.33 -4.64
CA SER A 186 -20.80 -4.55 -5.47
C SER A 186 -20.01 -3.95 -6.64
N TRP A 187 -20.41 -4.23 -7.88
CA TRP A 187 -19.65 -3.97 -9.10
C TRP A 187 -19.58 -2.47 -9.48
N ASN A 188 -19.07 -1.61 -8.59
CA ASN A 188 -18.72 -0.24 -8.93
C ASN A 188 -17.35 -0.21 -9.62
N CYS A 189 -17.30 -0.80 -10.82
CA CYS A 189 -16.08 -0.94 -11.62
C CYS A 189 -15.45 0.41 -11.96
N TYR A 190 -16.26 1.45 -12.15
CA TYR A 190 -15.79 2.80 -12.44
C TYR A 190 -14.96 3.38 -11.30
N LEU A 191 -15.43 3.26 -10.06
CA LEU A 191 -14.71 3.78 -8.90
C LEU A 191 -13.47 2.95 -8.59
N LEU A 192 -13.54 1.62 -8.71
CA LEU A 192 -12.36 0.75 -8.59
C LEU A 192 -11.28 1.11 -9.63
N LEU A 193 -11.68 1.29 -10.89
CA LEU A 193 -10.79 1.70 -11.96
C LEU A 193 -10.20 3.10 -11.67
N LEU A 194 -11.03 4.02 -11.16
CA LEU A 194 -10.57 5.36 -10.81
C LEU A 194 -9.54 5.34 -9.68
N ILE A 195 -9.70 4.49 -8.65
CA ILE A 195 -8.68 4.29 -7.60
C ILE A 195 -7.36 3.82 -8.21
N ILE A 196 -7.42 2.84 -9.12
CA ILE A 196 -6.24 2.25 -9.77
C ILE A 196 -5.53 3.28 -10.66
N ILE A 197 -6.28 4.03 -11.46
CA ILE A 197 -5.75 5.08 -12.34
C ILE A 197 -5.21 6.25 -11.52
N SER A 198 -5.84 6.59 -10.39
CA SER A 198 -5.43 7.73 -9.57
C SER A 198 -4.12 7.50 -8.82
N TYR A 199 -3.83 6.27 -8.38
CA TYR A 199 -2.61 6.03 -7.60
C TYR A 199 -1.65 4.98 -8.17
N PRO A 200 -2.01 3.68 -8.27
CA PRO A 200 -1.10 2.67 -8.81
C PRO A 200 -0.46 3.05 -10.14
N ILE A 201 -1.24 3.54 -11.12
CA ILE A 201 -0.75 3.85 -12.47
C ILE A 201 0.31 4.97 -12.50
N PRO A 202 0.06 6.20 -12.04
CA PRO A 202 1.06 7.26 -12.09
C PRO A 202 2.28 6.94 -11.22
N THR A 203 2.10 6.19 -10.14
CA THR A 203 3.21 5.72 -9.30
C THR A 203 4.06 4.68 -10.02
N PHE A 204 3.45 3.73 -10.71
CA PHE A 204 4.14 2.72 -11.48
C PHE A 204 4.97 3.33 -12.62
N ILE A 205 4.39 4.26 -13.38
CA ILE A 205 5.11 5.00 -14.43
C ILE A 205 6.36 5.67 -13.85
N GLN A 206 6.26 6.32 -12.69
CA GLN A 206 7.42 6.92 -12.03
C GLN A 206 8.47 5.90 -11.57
N ILE A 207 8.05 4.74 -11.06
CA ILE A 207 8.97 3.67 -10.65
C ILE A 207 9.75 3.13 -11.84
N CYS A 208 9.10 2.97 -13.00
CA CYS A 208 9.72 2.53 -14.24
C CYS A 208 10.62 3.60 -14.88
N ALA A 209 10.29 4.88 -14.70
CA ALA A 209 11.13 6.00 -15.11
C ALA A 209 12.36 6.18 -14.21
N LYS A 210 12.34 5.65 -12.97
CA LYS A 210 13.49 5.65 -12.08
C LYS A 210 14.52 4.64 -12.57
N GLU A 211 15.77 5.06 -12.62
CA GLU A 211 16.87 4.16 -12.95
C GLU A 211 17.00 3.03 -11.92
N LYS A 212 17.08 1.80 -12.39
CA LYS A 212 17.34 0.61 -11.58
C LYS A 212 18.41 -0.24 -12.27
N ARG A 213 19.54 -0.44 -11.58
CA ARG A 213 20.70 -1.20 -12.09
C ARG A 213 21.20 -0.68 -13.44
N GLY A 214 21.42 0.63 -13.54
CA GLY A 214 22.02 1.24 -14.74
C GLY A 214 21.06 1.48 -15.91
N ARG A 215 19.76 1.16 -15.77
CA ARG A 215 18.78 1.29 -16.88
C ARG A 215 17.41 1.77 -16.40
N CYS A 216 16.70 2.46 -17.29
CA CYS A 216 15.33 2.94 -17.12
C CYS A 216 14.41 2.37 -18.22
N GLU A 217 13.10 2.38 -17.98
CA GLU A 217 12.13 1.99 -19.00
C GLU A 217 11.88 3.15 -19.97
N LYS A 218 12.24 2.97 -21.25
CA LYS A 218 12.12 4.05 -22.26
C LYS A 218 10.68 4.52 -22.44
N TRP A 219 9.71 3.60 -22.40
CA TRP A 219 8.29 3.94 -22.50
C TRP A 219 7.84 4.82 -21.33
N ALA A 220 8.39 4.64 -20.13
CA ALA A 220 8.04 5.46 -18.98
C ALA A 220 8.65 6.87 -19.08
N LEU A 221 9.86 6.97 -19.64
CA LEU A 221 10.49 8.26 -19.94
C LEU A 221 9.75 9.05 -21.01
N PHE A 222 9.04 8.42 -21.95
CA PHE A 222 8.18 9.13 -22.90
C PHE A 222 7.13 9.99 -22.17
N PHE A 223 6.50 9.45 -21.11
CA PHE A 223 5.50 10.18 -20.33
C PHE A 223 6.12 11.18 -19.34
N VAL A 224 7.20 10.78 -18.65
CA VAL A 224 7.78 11.57 -17.55
C VAL A 224 8.82 12.60 -18.05
N GLY A 225 9.42 12.35 -19.21
CA GLY A 225 10.55 13.09 -19.78
C GLY A 225 11.87 12.79 -19.06
N SER A 226 11.92 13.03 -17.75
CA SER A 226 13.07 12.69 -16.90
C SER A 226 12.62 12.48 -15.46
N TYR A 227 13.31 11.63 -14.69
CA TYR A 227 12.92 11.35 -13.31
C TYR A 227 12.86 12.60 -12.39
N ASN A 228 13.60 13.66 -12.73
CA ASN A 228 13.56 14.93 -12.01
C ASN A 228 12.21 15.66 -12.16
N LYS A 229 11.55 15.49 -13.32
CA LYS A 229 10.25 16.08 -13.66
C LYS A 229 9.05 15.27 -13.15
N ARG A 230 9.26 14.24 -12.32
CA ARG A 230 8.21 13.31 -11.88
C ARG A 230 7.00 13.95 -11.18
N GLU A 231 7.19 15.02 -10.40
CA GLU A 231 6.04 15.71 -9.76
C GLU A 231 5.22 16.49 -10.78
N LEU A 232 5.88 17.16 -11.73
CA LEU A 232 5.21 17.88 -12.80
C LEU A 232 4.39 16.91 -13.68
N PHE A 233 4.94 15.73 -13.97
CA PHE A 233 4.20 14.64 -14.62
C PHE A 233 2.92 14.30 -13.85
N ARG A 234 3.01 14.09 -12.53
CA ARG A 234 1.82 13.78 -11.70
C ARG A 234 0.78 14.90 -11.71
N LEU A 235 1.20 16.16 -11.59
CA LEU A 235 0.28 17.30 -11.67
C LEU A 235 -0.48 17.32 -13.00
N LYS A 236 0.25 17.16 -14.13
CA LYS A 236 -0.37 17.07 -15.46
C LYS A 236 -1.30 15.87 -15.59
N PHE A 237 -0.89 14.71 -15.08
CA PHE A 237 -1.68 13.49 -15.08
C PHE A 237 -3.00 13.68 -14.33
N TYR A 238 -2.96 14.25 -13.12
CA TYR A 238 -4.18 14.50 -12.34
C TYR A 238 -5.07 15.56 -12.97
N LEU A 239 -4.52 16.62 -13.56
CA LEU A 239 -5.31 17.60 -14.31
C LEU A 239 -6.06 16.94 -15.48
N LEU A 240 -5.37 16.10 -16.26
CA LEU A 240 -6.00 15.32 -17.33
C LEU A 240 -7.07 14.36 -16.80
N LEU A 241 -6.84 13.72 -15.65
CA LEU A 241 -7.79 12.81 -15.04
C LEU A 241 -9.05 13.55 -14.52
N ILE A 242 -8.89 14.74 -13.94
CA ILE A 242 -10.00 15.62 -13.54
C ILE A 242 -10.87 15.96 -14.75
N VAL A 243 -10.24 16.40 -15.85
CA VAL A 243 -10.96 16.72 -17.09
C VAL A 243 -11.64 15.47 -17.64
N GLY A 244 -10.95 14.33 -17.69
CA GLY A 244 -11.51 13.07 -18.19
C GLY A 244 -12.73 12.60 -17.38
N VAL A 245 -12.65 12.61 -16.06
CA VAL A 245 -13.79 12.26 -15.19
C VAL A 245 -14.93 13.29 -15.35
N GLY A 246 -14.61 14.58 -15.46
CA GLY A 246 -15.60 15.63 -15.70
C GLY A 246 -16.35 15.47 -17.02
N VAL A 247 -15.65 15.10 -18.11
CA VAL A 247 -16.27 14.78 -19.40
C VAL A 247 -17.16 13.54 -19.29
N LEU A 248 -16.68 12.46 -18.67
CA LEU A 248 -17.50 11.26 -18.46
C LEU A 248 -18.75 11.57 -17.61
N ALA A 249 -18.64 12.44 -16.61
CA ALA A 249 -19.77 12.90 -15.82
C ALA A 249 -20.76 13.75 -16.63
N PHE A 250 -20.25 14.66 -17.47
CA PHE A 250 -21.08 15.44 -18.39
C PHE A 250 -21.85 14.54 -19.38
N LEU A 251 -21.24 13.44 -19.81
CA LEU A 251 -21.87 12.41 -20.64
C LEU A 251 -22.74 11.40 -19.85
N ASN A 252 -23.00 11.67 -18.56
CA ASN A 252 -23.77 10.81 -17.64
C ASN A 252 -23.24 9.37 -17.51
N GLN A 253 -21.96 9.12 -17.79
CA GLN A 253 -21.34 7.79 -17.66
C GLN A 253 -20.89 7.49 -16.23
N VAL A 254 -20.56 8.52 -15.46
CA VAL A 254 -20.17 8.42 -14.05
C VAL A 254 -20.77 9.58 -13.26
N HIS A 255 -20.81 9.47 -11.94
CA HIS A 255 -21.26 10.58 -11.12
C HIS A 255 -20.19 11.69 -11.04
N LEU A 256 -20.63 12.95 -11.11
CA LEU A 256 -19.74 14.11 -11.04
C LEU A 256 -18.85 14.11 -9.79
N TYR A 257 -19.39 13.67 -8.65
CA TYR A 257 -18.65 13.66 -7.39
C TYR A 257 -17.44 12.70 -7.40
N TYR A 258 -17.30 11.79 -8.38
CA TYR A 258 -16.08 11.00 -8.54
C TYR A 258 -14.85 11.86 -8.84
N VAL A 259 -15.03 13.08 -9.36
CA VAL A 259 -13.93 14.04 -9.61
C VAL A 259 -13.19 14.44 -8.31
N ILE A 260 -13.81 14.26 -7.14
CA ILE A 260 -13.21 14.59 -5.85
C ILE A 260 -11.92 13.81 -5.61
N LEU A 261 -11.84 12.54 -6.02
CA LEU A 261 -10.67 11.69 -5.82
C LEU A 261 -9.42 12.19 -6.59
N PRO A 262 -9.47 12.45 -7.91
CA PRO A 262 -8.33 13.02 -8.61
C PRO A 262 -8.01 14.47 -8.19
N ILE A 263 -9.02 15.27 -7.79
CA ILE A 263 -8.78 16.60 -7.20
C ILE A 263 -7.95 16.49 -5.92
N TYR A 264 -8.30 15.57 -5.02
CA TYR A 264 -7.56 15.33 -3.79
C TYR A 264 -6.07 15.06 -4.09
N PHE A 265 -5.79 14.14 -5.02
CA PHE A 265 -4.40 13.84 -5.38
C PHE A 265 -3.69 15.03 -6.04
N PHE A 266 -4.37 15.80 -6.88
CA PHE A 266 -3.82 17.00 -7.49
C PHE A 266 -3.38 18.02 -6.42
N LEU A 267 -4.26 18.35 -5.48
CA LEU A 267 -3.98 19.28 -4.39
C LEU A 267 -2.83 18.79 -3.50
N PHE A 268 -2.84 17.50 -3.15
CA PHE A 268 -1.77 16.89 -2.37
C PHE A 268 -0.40 16.99 -3.08
N ARG A 269 -0.36 16.86 -4.41
CA ARG A 269 0.87 17.01 -5.19
C ARG A 269 1.32 18.46 -5.34
N ILE A 270 0.42 19.44 -5.36
CA ILE A 270 0.81 20.87 -5.30
C ILE A 270 1.57 21.15 -4.00
N GLY A 271 1.03 20.69 -2.86
CA GLY A 271 1.71 20.82 -1.57
C GLY A 271 3.08 20.14 -1.56
N SER A 272 3.15 18.90 -2.07
CA SER A 272 4.42 18.15 -2.17
C SER A 272 5.45 18.82 -3.09
N TYR A 273 5.02 19.41 -4.22
CA TYR A 273 5.88 20.13 -5.15
C TYR A 273 6.46 21.40 -4.51
N SER A 274 5.67 22.11 -3.71
CA SER A 274 6.07 23.33 -3.02
C SER A 274 7.07 23.04 -1.89
N MET A 275 6.86 21.96 -1.13
CA MET A 275 7.77 21.54 -0.05
C MET A 275 9.14 21.06 -0.55
N ARG A 276 9.25 20.64 -1.81
CA ARG A 276 10.53 20.27 -2.45
C ARG A 276 11.52 21.44 -2.58
N LYS A 277 11.06 22.67 -2.39
CA LYS A 277 11.89 23.87 -2.36
C LYS A 277 12.34 24.24 -0.93
N ILE A 278 11.82 23.56 0.09
CA ILE A 278 12.00 23.88 1.51
C ILE A 278 12.82 22.79 2.24
N LEU A 279 12.87 21.57 1.69
CA LEU A 279 13.76 20.47 2.07
C LEU A 279 14.92 20.36 1.09
#